data_AF-A0A8T0NVV6-F1
#
_entry.id   AF-A0A8T0NVV6-F1
#
_cell.length_a   1.000
_cell.length_b   1.000
_cell.length_c   1.000
_cell.angle_alpha   90.00
_cell.angle_beta   90.00
_cell.angle_gamma   90.00
#
_symmetry.space_group_name_H-M   'P 1'
#
loop_
_entity.id
_entity.type
_entity.pdbx_description
1 polymer ?
#
loop_
_entity_poly.entity_id
_entity_poly.type
_entity_poly.pdbx_seq_one_letter_code
_entity_poly.pdbx_strand_id
1 'polypeptide(L)'
;MDSALASAAAIADQRQKIEQYRHILASVLSSSPPDIAQAKRFLDHMVSDEVPLVVSRQLLQTFAQDLGKLESDAQKEVAHYALTQIQPRVVSFEEQVVVIREKLADLYESEQQWSKAAQMLSGIDLDSGIRMLDDTNKLSKCVQIARLYLEDDDAVNAEAFINKASFLVTNSQQEVLNLQYKVCYARILDLKRRFLEAALRYYDISQIEQRKIGDEEIDENKALLPDKSTVLDRAMIEHNLLSASKLYTNISFDELGTLLGIDPRKAEKIASRMIYEDRMRGSIDQVEAVIHFDDDTEELQQWDQQISGLCQALNDILDSMSSKGIAIPV
;
A
#
# COMPACT_ATOMS: atom_id res chain seq x y z
N MET A 1 26.22 29.65 -18.19
CA MET A 1 26.32 28.32 -17.56
C MET A 1 27.40 27.49 -18.21
N ASP A 2 27.36 27.28 -19.52
CA ASP A 2 28.31 26.43 -20.25
C ASP A 2 29.78 26.86 -20.08
N SER A 3 30.04 28.18 -20.03
CA SER A 3 31.39 28.69 -19.72
C SER A 3 31.86 28.38 -18.29
N ALA A 4 30.94 28.39 -17.32
CA ALA A 4 31.24 28.07 -15.92
C ALA A 4 31.44 26.56 -15.73
N LEU A 5 30.65 25.74 -16.42
CA LEU A 5 30.80 24.28 -16.44
C LEU A 5 32.10 23.86 -17.14
N ALA A 6 32.44 24.47 -18.28
CA ALA A 6 33.71 24.24 -18.97
C ALA A 6 34.92 24.68 -18.11
N SER A 7 34.81 25.82 -17.42
CA SER A 7 35.85 26.26 -16.47
C SER A 7 36.04 25.28 -15.33
N ALA A 8 34.95 24.74 -14.76
CA ALA A 8 35.02 23.72 -13.72
C ALA A 8 35.57 22.39 -14.25
N ALA A 9 35.24 22.01 -15.49
CA ALA A 9 35.76 20.82 -16.16
C ALA A 9 37.28 20.88 -16.38
N ALA A 10 37.84 22.06 -16.63
CA ALA A 10 39.27 22.27 -16.86
C ALA A 10 40.14 22.19 -15.57
N ILE A 11 39.54 22.20 -14.37
CA ILE A 11 40.30 22.08 -13.12
C ILE A 11 40.90 20.68 -12.97
N ALA A 12 42.22 20.63 -12.74
CA ALA A 12 42.98 19.40 -12.52
C ALA A 12 42.80 18.84 -11.08
N ASP A 13 42.71 19.71 -10.08
CA ASP A 13 42.49 19.32 -8.68
C ASP A 13 41.03 18.88 -8.46
N GLN A 14 40.83 17.61 -8.08
CA GLN A 14 39.49 17.04 -7.88
C GLN A 14 38.70 17.74 -6.77
N ARG A 15 39.35 18.13 -5.68
CA ARG A 15 38.67 18.77 -4.53
C ARG A 15 38.18 20.16 -4.91
N GLN A 16 39.02 20.95 -5.59
CA GLN A 16 38.64 22.27 -6.09
C GLN A 16 37.55 22.17 -7.16
N LYS A 17 37.65 21.17 -8.05
CA LYS A 17 36.62 20.88 -9.06
C LYS A 17 35.25 20.60 -8.42
N ILE A 18 35.19 19.72 -7.41
CA ILE A 18 33.95 19.40 -6.69
C ILE A 18 33.37 20.67 -6.04
N GLU A 19 34.20 21.47 -5.38
CA GLU A 19 33.73 22.68 -4.69
C GLU A 19 33.17 23.72 -5.68
N GLN A 20 33.83 23.93 -6.82
CA GLN A 20 33.32 24.83 -7.85
C GLN A 20 31.97 24.34 -8.40
N TYR A 21 31.84 23.04 -8.68
CA TYR A 21 30.57 22.49 -9.13
C TYR A 21 29.47 22.59 -8.06
N ARG A 22 29.79 22.44 -6.77
CA ARG A 22 28.84 22.69 -5.68
C ARG A 22 28.35 24.13 -5.64
N HIS A 23 29.25 25.10 -5.82
CA HIS A 23 28.85 26.51 -5.92
C HIS A 23 27.93 26.77 -7.10
N ILE A 24 28.22 26.17 -8.26
CA ILE A 24 27.35 26.25 -9.45
C ILE A 24 25.99 25.63 -9.12
N LEU A 25 25.95 24.41 -8.57
CA LEU A 25 24.72 23.73 -8.18
C LEU A 25 23.88 24.57 -7.20
N ALA A 26 24.49 25.11 -6.14
CA ALA A 26 23.81 25.96 -5.19
C ALA A 26 23.24 27.23 -5.84
N SER A 27 23.96 27.84 -6.79
CA SER A 27 23.47 29.01 -7.53
C SER A 27 22.26 28.69 -8.42
N VAL A 28 22.24 27.49 -9.03
CA VAL A 28 21.13 27.02 -9.87
C VAL A 28 19.89 26.76 -9.02
N LEU A 29 20.06 26.06 -7.89
CA LEU A 29 18.95 25.70 -7.00
C LEU A 29 18.39 26.88 -6.18
N SER A 30 19.20 27.92 -5.94
CA SER A 30 18.78 29.11 -5.16
C SER A 30 18.16 30.22 -6.02
N SER A 31 18.03 30.01 -7.32
CA SER A 31 17.38 30.98 -8.21
C SER A 31 15.88 31.08 -7.90
N SER A 32 15.33 32.29 -7.87
CA SER A 32 13.89 32.55 -7.70
C SER A 32 13.38 33.43 -8.84
N PRO A 33 12.55 32.90 -9.77
CA PRO A 33 12.03 31.53 -9.82
C PRO A 33 13.13 30.49 -10.12
N PRO A 34 12.93 29.21 -9.73
CA PRO A 34 13.89 28.14 -10.00
C PRO A 34 14.11 27.98 -11.50
N ASP A 35 15.35 28.16 -11.96
CA ASP A 35 15.71 27.99 -13.37
C ASP A 35 15.86 26.50 -13.71
N ILE A 36 14.72 25.89 -14.06
CA ILE A 36 14.62 24.49 -14.48
C ILE A 36 15.52 24.19 -15.68
N ALA A 37 15.67 25.14 -16.61
CA ALA A 37 16.50 24.95 -17.80
C ALA A 37 17.98 24.83 -17.42
N GLN A 38 18.45 25.64 -16.47
CA GLN A 38 19.80 25.51 -15.93
C GLN A 38 19.99 24.21 -15.16
N ALA A 39 19.03 23.79 -14.33
CA ALA A 39 19.10 22.51 -13.63
C ALA A 39 19.23 21.32 -14.60
N LYS A 40 18.46 21.31 -15.69
CA LYS A 40 18.56 20.29 -16.76
C LYS A 40 19.94 20.29 -17.43
N ARG A 41 20.47 21.47 -17.78
CA ARG A 41 21.82 21.59 -18.36
C ARG A 41 22.92 21.13 -17.41
N PHE A 42 22.80 21.40 -16.12
CA PHE A 42 23.73 20.88 -15.11
C PHE A 42 23.72 19.34 -15.11
N LEU A 43 22.53 18.72 -15.15
CA LEU A 43 22.38 17.27 -15.17
C LEU A 43 22.99 16.66 -16.44
N ASP A 44 22.75 17.24 -17.61
CA ASP A 44 23.34 16.78 -18.88
C ASP A 44 24.87 16.79 -18.79
N HIS A 45 25.45 17.85 -18.23
CA HIS A 45 26.91 17.96 -18.03
C HIS A 45 27.44 16.92 -17.03
N MET A 46 26.72 16.67 -15.93
CA MET A 46 27.15 15.70 -14.91
C MET A 46 27.12 14.24 -15.38
N VAL A 47 26.21 13.90 -16.28
CA VAL A 47 26.09 12.55 -16.84
C VAL A 47 26.99 12.33 -18.07
N SER A 48 27.50 13.42 -18.65
CA SER A 48 28.47 13.39 -19.75
C SER A 48 29.79 12.74 -19.35
N ASP A 49 30.57 12.31 -20.35
CA ASP A 49 31.89 11.71 -20.15
C ASP A 49 32.99 12.75 -19.85
N GLU A 50 32.68 14.04 -19.87
CA GLU A 50 33.62 15.11 -19.51
C GLU A 50 33.90 15.17 -18.00
N VAL A 51 32.98 14.65 -17.19
CA VAL A 51 33.08 14.69 -15.73
C VAL A 51 33.50 13.31 -15.21
N PRO A 52 34.60 13.22 -14.42
CA PRO A 52 35.00 11.96 -13.81
C PRO A 52 33.89 11.37 -12.93
N LEU A 53 33.65 10.06 -13.03
CA LEU A 53 32.53 9.39 -12.36
C LEU A 53 32.44 9.66 -10.85
N VAL A 54 33.58 9.72 -10.17
CA VAL A 54 33.65 10.02 -8.72
C VAL A 54 33.06 11.40 -8.41
N VAL A 55 33.36 12.40 -9.25
CA VAL A 55 32.86 13.77 -9.13
C VAL A 55 31.37 13.80 -9.44
N SER A 56 30.94 13.16 -10.52
CA SER A 56 29.51 13.05 -10.89
C SER A 56 28.68 12.41 -9.78
N ARG A 57 29.13 11.29 -9.19
CA ARG A 57 28.44 10.62 -8.07
C ARG A 57 28.24 11.55 -6.88
N GLN A 58 29.31 12.23 -6.45
CA GLN A 58 29.24 13.11 -5.27
C GLN A 58 28.34 14.33 -5.51
N LEU A 59 28.38 14.90 -6.71
CA LEU A 59 27.55 16.05 -7.07
C LEU A 59 26.08 15.67 -7.26
N LEU A 60 25.80 14.55 -7.92
CA LEU A 60 24.44 14.02 -8.06
C LEU A 60 23.85 13.62 -6.70
N GLN A 61 24.67 13.11 -5.78
CA GLN A 61 24.25 12.87 -4.39
C GLN A 61 23.86 14.18 -3.68
N THR A 62 24.66 15.22 -3.83
CA THR A 62 24.39 16.55 -3.25
C THR A 62 23.12 17.14 -3.86
N PHE A 63 22.97 17.05 -5.19
CA PHE A 63 21.76 17.47 -5.91
C PHE A 63 20.53 16.72 -5.42
N ALA A 64 20.59 15.39 -5.26
CA ALA A 64 19.48 14.61 -4.75
C ALA A 64 19.09 15.05 -3.31
N GLN A 65 20.07 15.34 -2.45
CA GLN A 65 19.83 15.87 -1.10
C GLN A 65 19.23 17.28 -1.09
N ASP A 66 19.59 18.13 -2.04
CA ASP A 66 19.09 19.50 -2.14
C ASP A 66 17.79 19.63 -2.96
N LEU A 67 17.36 18.56 -3.63
CA LEU A 67 16.16 18.53 -4.48
C LEU A 67 14.88 18.99 -3.75
N GLY A 68 14.80 18.76 -2.43
CA GLY A 68 13.64 19.15 -1.61
C GLY A 68 13.59 20.65 -1.25
N LYS A 69 14.57 21.45 -1.69
CA LYS A 69 14.55 22.91 -1.54
C LYS A 69 13.76 23.61 -2.65
N LEU A 70 13.51 22.90 -3.75
CA LEU A 70 12.75 23.42 -4.88
C LEU A 70 11.24 23.40 -4.58
N GLU A 71 10.50 24.21 -5.32
CA GLU A 71 9.03 24.13 -5.34
C GLU A 71 8.57 22.77 -5.91
N SER A 72 7.42 22.26 -5.45
CA SER A 72 6.91 20.92 -5.79
C SER A 72 6.93 20.61 -7.30
N ASP A 73 6.44 21.53 -8.13
CA ASP A 73 6.35 21.28 -9.58
C ASP A 73 7.72 21.30 -10.26
N ALA A 74 8.60 22.24 -9.87
CA ALA A 74 9.97 22.28 -10.35
C ALA A 74 10.76 21.03 -9.91
N GLN A 75 10.55 20.58 -8.67
CA GLN A 75 11.14 19.36 -8.12
C GLN A 75 10.75 18.13 -8.95
N LYS A 76 9.47 17.94 -9.26
CA LYS A 76 9.01 16.81 -10.09
C LYS A 76 9.64 16.82 -11.47
N GLU A 77 9.61 17.97 -12.14
CA GLU A 77 10.12 18.11 -13.51
C GLU A 77 11.62 17.82 -13.58
N VAL A 78 12.39 18.42 -12.67
CA VAL A 78 13.85 18.27 -12.60
C VAL A 78 14.25 16.84 -12.22
N ALA A 79 13.52 16.21 -11.28
CA ALA A 79 13.81 14.85 -10.85
C ALA A 79 13.48 13.79 -11.91
N HIS A 80 12.35 13.91 -12.62
CA HIS A 80 12.03 13.04 -13.74
C HIS A 80 13.03 13.19 -14.90
N TYR A 81 13.47 14.42 -15.17
CA TYR A 81 14.54 14.65 -16.13
C TYR A 81 15.85 13.97 -15.68
N ALA A 82 16.24 14.12 -14.41
CA ALA A 82 17.44 13.48 -13.87
C ALA A 82 17.39 11.95 -14.02
N LEU A 83 16.27 11.31 -13.66
CA LEU A 83 16.11 9.86 -13.81
C LEU A 83 16.22 9.43 -15.28
N THR A 84 15.64 10.20 -16.20
CA THR A 84 15.71 9.93 -17.64
C THR A 84 17.15 10.00 -18.16
N GLN A 85 17.89 11.03 -17.76
CA GLN A 85 19.29 11.19 -18.19
C GLN A 85 20.23 10.16 -17.55
N ILE A 86 19.97 9.76 -16.29
CA ILE A 86 20.80 8.77 -15.59
C ILE A 86 20.52 7.34 -16.09
N GLN A 87 19.34 7.07 -16.66
CA GLN A 87 18.90 5.73 -17.07
C GLN A 87 19.91 4.92 -17.91
N PRO A 88 20.61 5.49 -18.93
CA PRO A 88 21.61 4.75 -19.72
C PRO A 88 22.81 4.28 -18.90
N ARG A 89 23.09 4.95 -17.78
CA ARG A 89 24.23 4.67 -16.87
C ARG A 89 23.75 4.31 -15.47
N VAL A 90 22.53 3.78 -15.33
CA VAL A 90 21.87 3.54 -14.02
C VAL A 90 22.73 2.72 -13.05
N VAL A 91 23.44 1.70 -13.53
CA VAL A 91 24.34 0.85 -12.72
C VAL A 91 25.48 1.65 -12.07
N SER A 92 25.90 2.75 -12.71
CA SER A 92 26.94 3.62 -12.18
C SER A 92 26.43 4.58 -11.10
N PHE A 93 25.13 4.85 -11.04
CA PHE A 93 24.49 5.88 -10.22
C PHE A 93 23.34 5.33 -9.37
N GLU A 94 23.33 4.02 -9.06
CA GLU A 94 22.24 3.35 -8.34
C GLU A 94 21.86 4.07 -7.04
N GLU A 95 22.85 4.46 -6.24
CA GLU A 95 22.60 5.15 -4.98
C GLU A 95 21.88 6.49 -5.17
N GLN A 96 22.29 7.28 -6.16
CA GLN A 96 21.68 8.58 -6.43
C GLN A 96 20.25 8.40 -6.95
N VAL A 97 20.01 7.38 -7.78
CA VAL A 97 18.69 7.04 -8.31
C VAL A 97 17.72 6.66 -7.17
N VAL A 98 18.18 5.89 -6.18
CA VAL A 98 17.38 5.55 -5.01
C VAL A 98 16.93 6.81 -4.26
N VAL A 99 17.87 7.71 -3.93
CA VAL A 99 17.54 8.94 -3.19
C VAL A 99 16.57 9.84 -3.97
N ILE A 100 16.75 9.96 -5.30
CA ILE A 100 15.84 10.74 -6.14
C ILE A 100 14.43 10.12 -6.16
N ARG A 101 14.33 8.79 -6.30
CA ARG A 101 13.04 8.07 -6.30
C ARG A 101 12.33 8.16 -4.95
N GLU A 102 13.04 8.03 -3.84
CA GLU A 102 12.47 8.16 -2.50
C GLU A 102 11.87 9.56 -2.29
N LYS A 103 12.61 10.62 -2.64
CA LYS A 103 12.10 11.99 -2.52
C LYS A 103 10.92 12.30 -3.44
N LEU A 104 10.92 11.73 -4.64
CA LEU A 104 9.76 11.83 -5.54
C LEU A 104 8.56 11.10 -4.98
N ALA A 105 8.76 9.94 -4.36
CA ALA A 105 7.69 9.19 -3.71
C ALA A 105 7.09 9.98 -2.55
N ASP A 106 7.92 10.53 -1.66
CA ASP A 106 7.47 11.36 -0.53
C ASP A 106 6.66 12.58 -1.01
N LEU A 107 7.08 13.20 -2.11
CA LEU A 107 6.37 14.32 -2.71
C LEU A 107 5.00 13.91 -3.26
N TYR A 108 4.95 12.82 -4.04
CA TYR A 108 3.67 12.29 -4.56
C TYR A 108 2.75 11.82 -3.44
N GLU A 109 3.29 11.26 -2.36
CA GLU A 109 2.54 10.85 -1.17
C GLU A 109 1.91 12.08 -0.48
N SER A 110 2.68 13.17 -0.32
CA SER A 110 2.17 14.43 0.25
C SER A 110 1.05 15.07 -0.58
N GLU A 111 1.01 14.79 -1.89
CA GLU A 111 -0.02 15.24 -2.81
C GLU A 111 -1.15 14.21 -3.02
N GLN A 112 -1.18 13.13 -2.23
CA GLN A 112 -2.17 12.05 -2.31
C GLN A 112 -2.20 11.35 -3.68
N GLN A 113 -1.11 11.39 -4.43
CA GLN A 113 -0.94 10.66 -5.69
C GLN A 113 -0.31 9.29 -5.41
N TRP A 114 -1.07 8.43 -4.73
CA TRP A 114 -0.58 7.16 -4.16
C TRP A 114 0.04 6.23 -5.19
N SER A 115 -0.66 6.00 -6.32
CA SER A 115 -0.16 5.16 -7.41
C SER A 115 1.17 5.65 -8.00
N LYS A 116 1.36 6.96 -8.15
CA LYS A 116 2.64 7.50 -8.65
C LYS A 116 3.76 7.36 -7.61
N ALA A 117 3.46 7.58 -6.33
CA ALA A 117 4.41 7.35 -5.25
C ALA A 117 4.87 5.87 -5.22
N ALA A 118 3.91 4.94 -5.34
CA ALA A 118 4.18 3.51 -5.39
C ALA A 118 5.04 3.14 -6.61
N GLN A 119 4.76 3.70 -7.78
CA GLN A 119 5.56 3.51 -8.99
C GLN A 119 7.01 4.00 -8.82
N MET A 120 7.22 5.14 -8.16
CA MET A 120 8.57 5.66 -7.88
C MET A 120 9.38 4.68 -7.04
N LEU A 121 8.81 4.19 -5.94
CA LEU A 121 9.44 3.21 -5.05
C LEU A 121 9.63 1.83 -5.70
N SER A 122 8.67 1.37 -6.50
CA SER A 122 8.73 0.07 -7.19
C SER A 122 9.86 -0.04 -8.21
N GLY A 123 10.32 1.10 -8.75
CA GLY A 123 11.44 1.14 -9.69
C GLY A 123 12.81 1.15 -9.02
N ILE A 124 12.87 1.05 -7.69
CA ILE A 124 14.10 0.80 -6.96
C ILE A 124 14.42 -0.69 -7.06
N ASP A 125 15.61 -1.03 -7.56
CA ASP A 125 16.10 -2.40 -7.55
C ASP A 125 16.48 -2.80 -6.11
N LEU A 126 15.59 -3.54 -5.44
CA LEU A 126 15.78 -4.01 -4.06
C LEU A 126 16.81 -5.16 -3.97
N ASP A 127 17.19 -5.77 -5.09
CA ASP A 127 18.13 -6.89 -5.15
C ASP A 127 19.52 -6.49 -5.65
N SER A 128 19.73 -5.20 -5.90
CA SER A 128 21.03 -4.66 -6.29
C SER A 128 22.10 -4.96 -5.23
N GLY A 129 23.18 -5.61 -5.66
CA GLY A 129 24.27 -6.07 -4.78
C GLY A 129 25.17 -4.95 -4.22
N ILE A 130 24.95 -3.70 -4.62
CA ILE A 130 25.80 -2.56 -4.23
C ILE A 130 25.41 -2.00 -2.85
N ARG A 131 24.12 -2.05 -2.50
CA ARG A 131 23.67 -1.94 -1.11
C ARG A 131 23.32 -3.34 -0.67
N MET A 132 24.05 -3.90 0.29
CA MET A 132 23.47 -4.95 1.12
C MET A 132 22.33 -4.32 1.92
N LEU A 133 21.18 -4.10 1.27
CA LEU A 133 19.95 -3.71 1.93
C LEU A 133 19.63 -4.85 2.87
N ASP A 134 19.67 -4.55 4.16
CA ASP A 134 19.22 -5.47 5.20
C ASP A 134 17.82 -5.98 4.85
N ASP A 135 17.55 -7.26 5.11
CA ASP A 135 16.27 -7.89 4.78
C ASP A 135 15.09 -7.11 5.39
N THR A 136 15.33 -6.48 6.54
CA THR A 136 14.43 -5.53 7.20
C THR A 136 14.06 -4.33 6.34
N ASN A 137 15.03 -3.69 5.68
CA ASN A 137 14.79 -2.54 4.81
C ASN A 137 14.02 -2.95 3.55
N LYS A 138 14.35 -4.11 2.98
CA LYS A 138 13.61 -4.68 1.84
C LYS A 138 12.15 -4.94 2.21
N LEU A 139 11.91 -5.56 3.36
CA LEU A 139 10.57 -5.79 3.89
C LEU A 139 9.81 -4.47 4.08
N SER A 140 10.44 -3.48 4.71
CA SER A 140 9.86 -2.15 4.93
C SER A 140 9.40 -1.49 3.64
N LYS A 141 10.26 -1.49 2.60
CA LYS A 141 9.92 -0.94 1.28
C LYS A 141 8.80 -1.71 0.58
N CYS A 142 8.81 -3.04 0.61
CA CYS A 142 7.73 -3.84 0.03
C CYS A 142 6.38 -3.56 0.69
N VAL A 143 6.34 -3.47 2.02
CA VAL A 143 5.10 -3.15 2.77
C VAL A 143 4.67 -1.70 2.51
N GLN A 144 5.61 -0.75 2.39
CA GLN A 144 5.28 0.64 2.01
C GLN A 144 4.66 0.71 0.61
N ILE A 145 5.25 0.05 -0.39
CA ILE A 145 4.72 0.03 -1.76
C ILE A 145 3.31 -0.58 -1.79
N ALA A 146 3.11 -1.70 -1.10
CA ALA A 146 1.80 -2.35 -1.03
C ALA A 146 0.74 -1.44 -0.39
N ARG A 147 1.10 -0.69 0.67
CA ARG A 147 0.20 0.30 1.28
C ARG A 147 -0.19 1.41 0.32
N LEU A 148 0.77 1.97 -0.41
CA LEU A 148 0.48 3.04 -1.37
C LEU A 148 -0.48 2.57 -2.48
N TYR A 149 -0.31 1.36 -3.01
CA TYR A 149 -1.28 0.82 -3.98
C TYR A 149 -2.66 0.55 -3.37
N LEU A 150 -2.73 0.14 -2.10
CA LEU A 150 -4.00 -0.06 -1.40
C LEU A 150 -4.80 1.23 -1.17
N GLU A 151 -4.16 2.39 -1.08
CA GLU A 151 -4.86 3.67 -0.94
C GLU A 151 -5.55 4.12 -2.25
N ASP A 152 -5.22 3.49 -3.38
CA ASP A 152 -5.88 3.68 -4.69
C ASP A 152 -6.68 2.43 -5.12
N ASP A 153 -7.04 1.57 -4.16
CA ASP A 153 -7.74 0.29 -4.35
C ASP A 153 -7.10 -0.68 -5.37
N ASP A 154 -5.81 -0.50 -5.70
CA ASP A 154 -5.06 -1.34 -6.62
C ASP A 154 -4.52 -2.58 -5.91
N ALA A 155 -5.44 -3.50 -5.60
CA ALA A 155 -5.13 -4.75 -4.93
C ALA A 155 -4.19 -5.66 -5.75
N VAL A 156 -4.15 -5.52 -7.08
CA VAL A 156 -3.34 -6.37 -7.96
C VAL A 156 -1.85 -6.02 -7.81
N ASN A 157 -1.51 -4.74 -7.93
CA ASN A 157 -0.13 -4.30 -7.73
C ASN A 157 0.28 -4.44 -6.25
N ALA A 158 -0.61 -4.16 -5.31
CA ALA A 158 -0.34 -4.37 -3.89
C ALA A 158 0.01 -5.85 -3.57
N GLU A 159 -0.71 -6.81 -4.15
CA GLU A 159 -0.46 -8.24 -3.95
C GLU A 159 0.92 -8.69 -4.46
N ALA A 160 1.39 -8.11 -5.57
CA ALA A 160 2.71 -8.44 -6.10
C ALA A 160 3.83 -8.09 -5.08
N PHE A 161 3.73 -6.96 -4.39
CA PHE A 161 4.73 -6.53 -3.40
C PHE A 161 4.55 -7.21 -2.05
N ILE A 162 3.31 -7.50 -1.62
CA ILE A 162 3.09 -8.22 -0.37
C ILE A 162 3.58 -9.67 -0.47
N ASN A 163 3.45 -10.32 -1.64
CA ASN A 163 3.98 -11.66 -1.85
C ASN A 163 5.51 -11.68 -1.77
N LYS A 164 6.19 -10.64 -2.28
CA LYS A 164 7.65 -10.47 -2.08
C LYS A 164 8.00 -10.30 -0.61
N ALA A 165 7.23 -9.49 0.13
CA ALA A 165 7.40 -9.30 1.56
C ALA A 165 7.22 -10.61 2.37
N SER A 166 6.37 -11.54 1.90
CA SER A 166 6.11 -12.81 2.60
C SER A 166 7.34 -13.69 2.80
N PHE A 167 8.32 -13.63 1.89
CA PHE A 167 9.57 -14.37 2.02
C PHE A 167 10.52 -13.76 3.07
N LEU A 168 10.40 -12.45 3.33
CA LEU A 168 11.27 -11.70 4.23
C LEU A 168 10.70 -11.62 5.65
N VAL A 169 9.37 -11.62 5.79
CA VAL A 169 8.68 -11.45 7.08
C VAL A 169 9.03 -12.55 8.09
N THR A 170 9.30 -13.77 7.63
CA THR A 170 9.60 -14.93 8.48
C THR A 170 10.90 -14.76 9.27
N ASN A 171 11.87 -14.02 8.70
CA ASN A 171 13.18 -13.80 9.29
C ASN A 171 13.27 -12.47 10.05
N SER A 172 12.23 -11.63 9.99
CA SER A 172 12.24 -10.30 10.61
C SER A 172 11.90 -10.35 12.09
N GLN A 173 12.77 -9.76 12.92
CA GLN A 173 12.54 -9.58 14.35
C GLN A 173 11.67 -8.35 14.67
N GLN A 174 11.29 -7.54 13.66
CA GLN A 174 10.49 -6.34 13.87
C GLN A 174 9.00 -6.65 13.94
N GLU A 175 8.46 -6.71 15.16
CA GLU A 175 7.06 -7.03 15.40
C GLU A 175 6.09 -6.03 14.75
N VAL A 176 6.39 -4.73 14.83
CA VAL A 176 5.58 -3.66 14.21
C VAL A 176 5.48 -3.84 12.70
N LEU A 177 6.59 -4.13 12.03
CA LEU A 177 6.63 -4.31 10.58
C LEU A 177 5.90 -5.58 10.16
N ASN A 178 6.02 -6.65 10.95
CA ASN A 178 5.28 -7.89 10.77
C ASN A 178 3.77 -7.69 10.92
N LEU A 179 3.33 -6.85 11.86
CA LEU A 179 1.93 -6.47 12.03
C LEU A 179 1.42 -5.67 10.82
N GLN A 180 2.19 -4.66 10.38
CA GLN A 180 1.85 -3.86 9.19
C GLN A 180 1.71 -4.75 7.95
N TYR A 181 2.60 -5.71 7.76
CA TYR A 181 2.49 -6.72 6.70
C TYR A 181 1.18 -7.51 6.81
N LYS A 182 0.84 -8.03 8.00
CA LYS A 182 -0.39 -8.82 8.20
C LYS A 182 -1.65 -8.03 7.89
N VAL A 183 -1.73 -6.78 8.37
CA VAL A 183 -2.86 -5.88 8.10
C VAL A 183 -2.99 -5.58 6.61
N CYS A 184 -1.87 -5.27 5.93
CA CYS A 184 -1.88 -5.04 4.48
C CYS A 184 -2.35 -6.28 3.72
N TYR A 185 -1.88 -7.46 4.12
CA TYR A 185 -2.29 -8.71 3.48
C TYR A 185 -3.79 -8.98 3.65
N ALA A 186 -4.34 -8.73 4.84
CA ALA A 186 -5.78 -8.86 5.08
C ALA A 186 -6.60 -7.88 4.22
N ARG A 187 -6.19 -6.60 4.13
CA ARG A 187 -6.82 -5.59 3.27
C ARG A 187 -6.83 -5.99 1.79
N ILE A 188 -5.71 -6.53 1.28
CA ILE A 188 -5.62 -7.03 -0.10
C ILE A 188 -6.62 -8.15 -0.36
N LEU A 189 -6.72 -9.12 0.56
CA LEU A 189 -7.67 -10.23 0.43
C LEU A 189 -9.12 -9.74 0.42
N ASP A 190 -9.43 -8.74 1.24
CA ASP A 190 -10.75 -8.13 1.33
C ASP A 190 -11.15 -7.44 0.02
N LEU A 191 -10.26 -6.60 -0.53
CA LEU A 191 -10.46 -5.97 -1.85
C LEU A 191 -10.61 -6.99 -2.98
N LYS A 192 -9.91 -8.12 -2.89
CA LYS A 192 -10.04 -9.25 -3.85
C LYS A 192 -11.27 -10.14 -3.60
N ARG A 193 -12.17 -9.76 -2.68
CA ARG A 193 -13.40 -10.50 -2.33
C ARG A 193 -13.13 -11.89 -1.74
N ARG A 194 -11.92 -12.15 -1.22
CA ARG A 194 -11.56 -13.38 -0.50
C ARG A 194 -11.92 -13.25 0.98
N PHE A 195 -13.20 -12.98 1.25
CA PHE A 195 -13.68 -12.55 2.56
C PHE A 195 -13.40 -13.53 3.68
N LEU A 196 -13.52 -14.84 3.44
CA LEU A 196 -13.24 -15.86 4.46
C LEU A 196 -11.77 -15.84 4.89
N GLU A 197 -10.86 -15.66 3.93
CA GLU A 197 -9.43 -15.63 4.21
C GLU A 197 -9.02 -14.32 4.88
N ALA A 198 -9.61 -13.20 4.44
CA ALA A 198 -9.45 -11.91 5.11
C ALA A 198 -9.95 -11.98 6.56
N ALA A 199 -11.11 -12.60 6.80
CA ALA A 199 -11.69 -12.80 8.13
C ALA A 199 -10.74 -13.53 9.07
N LEU A 200 -10.19 -14.66 8.62
CA LEU A 200 -9.24 -15.46 9.41
C LEU A 200 -7.99 -14.65 9.73
N ARG A 201 -7.47 -13.85 8.79
CA ARG A 201 -6.31 -12.99 9.03
C ARG A 201 -6.61 -11.87 10.01
N TYR A 202 -7.76 -11.21 9.90
CA TYR A 202 -8.18 -10.19 10.85
C TYR A 202 -8.39 -10.78 12.25
N TYR A 203 -8.98 -11.97 12.33
CA TYR A 203 -9.10 -12.71 13.59
C TYR A 203 -7.72 -13.00 14.19
N ASP A 204 -6.78 -13.56 13.43
CA ASP A 204 -5.42 -13.82 13.91
C ASP A 204 -4.73 -12.55 14.44
N ILE A 205 -4.93 -11.42 13.75
CA ILE A 205 -4.38 -10.11 14.17
C ILE A 205 -5.00 -9.68 15.51
N SER A 206 -6.31 -9.80 15.67
CA SER A 206 -7.01 -9.45 16.92
C SER A 206 -6.53 -10.27 18.14
N GLN A 207 -6.08 -11.51 17.92
CA GLN A 207 -5.52 -12.36 18.97
C GLN A 207 -4.09 -11.97 19.37
N ILE A 208 -3.35 -11.29 18.49
CA ILE A 208 -1.98 -10.83 18.77
C ILE A 208 -1.99 -9.60 19.67
N GLU A 209 -2.94 -8.68 19.47
CA GLU A 209 -3.03 -7.42 20.22
C GLU A 209 -3.44 -7.60 21.69
N GLN A 210 -4.00 -8.74 22.09
CA GLN A 210 -4.28 -9.04 23.51
C GLN A 210 -3.03 -9.45 24.31
N ARG A 211 -1.87 -9.61 23.67
CA ARG A 211 -0.59 -9.88 24.34
C ARG A 211 0.24 -8.61 24.31
N LYS A 212 0.54 -8.05 25.49
CA LYS A 212 1.54 -6.98 25.65
C LYS A 212 2.81 -7.35 24.88
N ILE A 213 3.10 -6.62 23.80
CA ILE A 213 4.36 -6.72 23.06
C ILE A 213 5.33 -5.76 23.74
N GLY A 214 6.14 -6.26 24.70
CA GLY A 214 7.38 -5.62 25.18
C GLY A 214 7.32 -4.15 25.65
N ASP A 215 8.50 -3.60 25.95
CA ASP A 215 8.70 -2.22 26.47
C ASP A 215 8.67 -1.13 25.39
N GLU A 216 8.30 -1.45 24.15
CA GLU A 216 8.04 -0.45 23.11
C GLU A 216 6.53 -0.26 23.00
N GLU A 217 6.02 0.80 23.63
CA GLU A 217 4.67 1.31 23.36
C GLU A 217 4.55 1.51 21.85
N ILE A 218 3.76 0.65 21.20
CA ILE A 218 3.15 0.98 19.92
C ILE A 218 2.35 2.24 20.22
N ASP A 219 2.88 3.39 19.83
CA ASP A 219 2.21 4.67 19.98
C ASP A 219 0.85 4.55 19.28
N GLU A 220 -0.19 4.34 20.09
CA GLU A 220 -1.59 4.19 19.72
C GLU A 220 -2.05 5.35 18.81
N ASN A 221 -1.28 6.44 18.73
CA ASN A 221 -1.59 7.66 17.99
C ASN A 221 -1.34 7.65 16.48
N LYS A 222 -0.74 6.61 15.86
CA LYS A 222 -0.43 6.62 14.42
C LYS A 222 -1.47 6.00 13.48
N ALA A 223 -2.59 5.48 13.98
CA ALA A 223 -3.68 4.98 13.14
C ALA A 223 -5.06 5.18 13.77
N LEU A 224 -5.26 6.27 14.51
CA LEU A 224 -6.56 6.63 15.07
C LEU A 224 -7.36 7.40 14.02
N LEU A 225 -8.55 6.90 13.72
CA LEU A 225 -9.59 7.68 13.06
C LEU A 225 -10.03 8.83 14.00
N PRO A 226 -10.72 9.86 13.48
CA PRO A 226 -11.18 11.01 14.29
C PRO A 226 -12.02 10.64 15.53
N ASP A 227 -12.58 9.42 15.57
CA ASP A 227 -13.37 8.88 16.67
C ASP A 227 -12.55 8.06 17.69
N LYS A 228 -11.21 8.10 17.62
CA LYS A 228 -10.29 7.30 18.44
C LYS A 228 -10.43 5.78 18.26
N SER A 229 -11.08 5.32 17.19
CA SER A 229 -11.00 3.90 16.79
C SER A 229 -9.80 3.67 15.90
N THR A 230 -9.21 2.48 15.98
CA THR A 230 -8.13 2.11 15.06
C THR A 230 -8.71 1.82 13.67
N VAL A 231 -7.89 1.97 12.62
CA VAL A 231 -8.26 1.53 11.26
C VAL A 231 -8.67 0.05 11.24
N LEU A 232 -8.10 -0.76 12.14
CA LEU A 232 -8.41 -2.18 12.29
C LEU A 232 -9.77 -2.41 12.95
N ASP A 233 -10.10 -1.71 14.03
CA ASP A 233 -11.42 -1.79 14.68
C ASP A 233 -12.52 -1.50 13.67
N ARG A 234 -12.31 -0.48 12.83
CA ARG A 234 -13.25 -0.11 11.79
C ARG A 234 -13.42 -1.22 10.75
N ALA A 235 -12.32 -1.79 10.27
CA ALA A 235 -12.35 -2.89 9.30
C ALA A 235 -13.03 -4.14 9.86
N MET A 236 -12.78 -4.48 11.13
CA MET A 236 -13.41 -5.64 11.78
C MET A 236 -14.91 -5.46 11.96
N ILE A 237 -15.37 -4.26 12.36
CA ILE A 237 -16.80 -3.98 12.48
C ILE A 237 -17.50 -4.10 11.12
N GLU A 238 -16.91 -3.53 10.07
CA GLU A 238 -17.48 -3.59 8.71
C GLU A 238 -17.53 -5.02 8.18
N HIS A 239 -16.49 -5.80 8.43
CA HIS A 239 -16.45 -7.22 8.09
C HIS A 239 -17.52 -8.04 8.84
N ASN A 240 -17.64 -7.84 10.15
CA ASN A 240 -18.62 -8.54 10.97
C ASN A 240 -20.05 -8.16 10.55
N LEU A 241 -20.27 -6.91 10.17
CA LEU A 241 -21.55 -6.46 9.64
C LEU A 241 -21.88 -7.12 8.29
N LEU A 242 -20.90 -7.25 7.38
CA LEU A 242 -21.06 -7.99 6.12
C LEU A 242 -21.28 -9.49 6.34
N SER A 243 -20.74 -10.04 7.42
CA SER A 243 -21.01 -11.43 7.82
C SER A 243 -22.44 -11.56 8.34
N ALA A 244 -22.91 -10.61 9.14
CA ALA A 244 -24.30 -10.55 9.59
C ALA A 244 -25.27 -10.45 8.41
N SER A 245 -24.95 -9.69 7.35
CA SER A 245 -25.81 -9.55 6.18
C SER A 245 -26.03 -10.85 5.40
N LYS A 246 -25.16 -11.86 5.58
CA LYS A 246 -25.29 -13.18 4.95
C LYS A 246 -25.97 -14.22 5.84
N LEU A 247 -26.11 -13.92 7.14
CA LEU A 247 -26.68 -14.83 8.13
C LEU A 247 -28.11 -14.46 8.51
N TYR A 248 -28.44 -13.18 8.42
CA TYR A 248 -29.73 -12.63 8.82
C TYR A 248 -30.42 -12.02 7.62
N THR A 249 -31.74 -12.20 7.54
CA THR A 249 -32.60 -11.43 6.63
C THR A 249 -32.84 -10.01 7.17
N ASN A 250 -32.97 -9.89 8.50
CA ASN A 250 -33.05 -8.62 9.20
C ASN A 250 -32.56 -8.78 10.65
N ILE A 251 -32.16 -7.67 11.26
CA ILE A 251 -31.71 -7.61 12.67
C ILE A 251 -31.94 -6.21 13.24
N SER A 252 -32.31 -6.12 14.52
CA SER A 252 -32.44 -4.83 15.22
C SER A 252 -31.06 -4.19 15.48
N PHE A 253 -30.96 -2.86 15.50
CA PHE A 253 -29.68 -2.20 15.78
C PHE A 253 -29.17 -2.45 17.20
N ASP A 254 -30.05 -2.75 18.15
CA ASP A 254 -29.67 -3.11 19.52
C ASP A 254 -28.94 -4.47 19.55
N GLU A 255 -29.49 -5.48 18.87
CA GLU A 255 -28.87 -6.81 18.75
C GLU A 255 -27.62 -6.76 17.88
N LEU A 256 -27.67 -6.00 16.78
CA LEU A 256 -26.53 -5.81 15.90
C LEU A 256 -25.37 -5.09 16.60
N GLY A 257 -25.66 -4.04 17.38
CA GLY A 257 -24.66 -3.37 18.21
C GLY A 257 -24.02 -4.33 19.21
N THR A 258 -24.85 -5.15 19.86
CA THR A 258 -24.37 -6.19 20.79
C THR A 258 -23.49 -7.23 20.09
N LEU A 259 -23.88 -7.69 18.89
CA LEU A 259 -23.13 -8.64 18.07
C LEU A 259 -21.77 -8.08 17.63
N LEU A 260 -21.74 -6.79 17.27
CA LEU A 260 -20.56 -6.09 16.79
C LEU A 260 -19.68 -5.53 17.92
N GLY A 261 -20.13 -5.58 19.18
CA GLY A 261 -19.44 -5.02 20.33
C GLY A 261 -19.39 -3.48 20.33
N ILE A 262 -20.38 -2.81 19.74
CA ILE A 262 -20.44 -1.34 19.61
C ILE A 262 -21.82 -0.78 19.98
N ASP A 263 -21.88 0.54 20.16
CA ASP A 263 -23.14 1.24 20.38
C ASP A 263 -24.09 1.08 19.18
N PRO A 264 -25.40 0.84 19.40
CA PRO A 264 -26.40 0.68 18.34
C PRO A 264 -26.42 1.82 17.33
N ARG A 265 -26.26 3.08 17.78
CA ARG A 265 -26.22 4.26 16.88
C ARG A 265 -24.94 4.28 16.06
N LYS A 266 -23.84 3.77 16.61
CA LYS A 266 -22.59 3.58 15.86
C LYS A 266 -22.79 2.49 14.81
N ALA A 267 -23.43 1.37 15.13
CA ALA A 267 -23.75 0.31 14.18
C ALA A 267 -24.61 0.82 13.01
N GLU A 268 -25.68 1.57 13.29
CA GLU A 268 -26.54 2.20 12.26
C GLU A 268 -25.73 3.09 11.32
N LYS A 269 -24.88 3.97 11.87
CA LYS A 269 -24.05 4.87 11.06
C LYS A 269 -23.05 4.13 10.17
N ILE A 270 -22.52 3.01 10.65
CA ILE A 270 -21.60 2.16 9.88
C ILE A 270 -22.34 1.45 8.76
N ALA A 271 -23.50 0.85 9.07
CA ALA A 271 -24.34 0.16 8.11
C ALA A 271 -24.83 1.09 7.01
N SER A 272 -25.31 2.28 7.37
CA SER A 272 -25.73 3.31 6.41
C SER A 272 -24.60 3.68 5.44
N ARG A 273 -23.36 3.82 5.95
CA ARG A 273 -22.20 4.09 5.10
C ARG A 273 -21.88 2.92 4.17
N MET A 274 -21.89 1.69 4.66
CA MET A 274 -21.60 0.51 3.85
C MET A 274 -22.63 0.29 2.73
N ILE A 275 -23.90 0.60 2.99
CA ILE A 275 -24.96 0.58 1.98
C ILE A 275 -24.73 1.70 0.96
N TYR A 276 -24.43 2.92 1.41
CA TYR A 276 -24.16 4.05 0.53
C TYR A 276 -22.94 3.83 -0.38
N GLU A 277 -21.91 3.16 0.12
CA GLU A 277 -20.69 2.81 -0.63
C GLU A 277 -20.85 1.56 -1.53
N ASP A 278 -22.06 0.99 -1.62
CA ASP A 278 -22.37 -0.24 -2.39
C ASP A 278 -21.51 -1.46 -1.99
N ARG A 279 -21.00 -1.46 -0.74
CA ARG A 279 -20.23 -2.57 -0.17
C ARG A 279 -21.12 -3.60 0.52
N MET A 280 -22.39 -3.28 0.72
CA MET A 280 -23.41 -4.10 1.37
C MET A 280 -24.78 -3.72 0.82
N ARG A 281 -25.59 -4.70 0.41
CA ARG A 281 -26.98 -4.43 0.00
C ARG A 281 -27.94 -4.57 1.17
N GLY A 282 -28.91 -3.69 1.22
CA GLY A 282 -29.92 -3.67 2.26
C GLY A 282 -30.60 -2.32 2.39
N SER A 283 -31.61 -2.28 3.25
CA SER A 283 -32.37 -1.08 3.58
C SER A 283 -32.46 -0.91 5.10
N ILE A 284 -32.52 0.35 5.55
CA ILE A 284 -32.60 0.70 6.97
C ILE A 284 -33.99 1.27 7.25
N ASP A 285 -34.72 0.66 8.18
CA ASP A 285 -35.92 1.25 8.78
C ASP A 285 -35.54 1.97 10.07
N GLN A 286 -35.52 3.30 10.00
CA GLN A 286 -35.15 4.14 11.14
C GLN A 286 -36.26 4.26 12.20
N VAL A 287 -37.53 3.95 11.84
CA VAL A 287 -38.66 4.00 12.78
C VAL A 287 -38.67 2.75 13.66
N GLU A 288 -38.45 1.58 13.04
CA GLU A 288 -38.38 0.31 13.75
C GLU A 288 -36.97 0.01 14.30
N ALA A 289 -35.97 0.78 13.89
CA ALA A 289 -34.55 0.57 14.23
C ALA A 289 -34.05 -0.83 13.83
N VAL A 290 -34.42 -1.26 12.62
CA VAL A 290 -34.07 -2.55 12.03
C VAL A 290 -33.38 -2.34 10.70
N ILE A 291 -32.35 -3.15 10.42
CA ILE A 291 -31.76 -3.27 9.10
C ILE A 291 -32.29 -4.53 8.41
N HIS A 292 -32.68 -4.39 7.15
CA HIS A 292 -33.03 -5.48 6.24
C HIS A 292 -31.88 -5.69 5.27
N PHE A 293 -31.41 -6.92 5.14
CA PHE A 293 -30.36 -7.28 4.20
C PHE A 293 -30.98 -7.88 2.94
N ASP A 294 -30.52 -7.40 1.79
CA ASP A 294 -30.95 -7.94 0.51
C ASP A 294 -29.98 -9.07 0.12
N ASP A 295 -30.53 -10.24 -0.21
CA ASP A 295 -29.76 -11.32 -0.80
C ASP A 295 -29.72 -11.11 -2.33
N ASP A 296 -28.55 -11.31 -2.95
CA ASP A 296 -28.37 -11.17 -4.41
C ASP A 296 -29.09 -12.29 -5.19
N THR A 297 -29.60 -13.30 -4.48
CA THR A 297 -30.28 -14.45 -5.07
C THR A 297 -31.77 -14.14 -5.26
N GLU A 298 -32.23 -14.04 -6.51
CA GLU A 298 -33.66 -13.99 -6.82
C GLU A 298 -34.38 -15.16 -6.13
N GLU A 299 -35.54 -14.93 -5.52
CA GLU A 299 -36.28 -15.96 -4.76
C GLU A 299 -36.50 -17.26 -5.57
N LEU A 300 -36.67 -17.12 -6.89
CA LEU A 300 -36.80 -18.24 -7.83
C LEU A 300 -35.48 -19.01 -8.02
N GLN A 301 -34.34 -18.32 -8.07
CA GLN A 301 -33.02 -18.96 -8.14
C GLN A 301 -32.69 -19.69 -6.83
N GLN A 302 -33.09 -19.12 -5.69
CA GLN A 302 -32.93 -19.78 -4.39
C GLN A 302 -33.80 -21.04 -4.31
N TRP A 303 -35.03 -21.00 -4.84
CA TRP A 303 -35.90 -22.17 -4.98
C TRP A 303 -35.29 -23.25 -5.86
N ASP A 304 -34.73 -22.88 -7.02
CA ASP A 304 -34.05 -23.82 -7.92
C ASP A 304 -32.83 -24.48 -7.26
N GLN A 305 -32.03 -23.70 -6.51
CA GLN A 305 -30.90 -24.23 -5.74
C GLN A 305 -31.36 -25.21 -4.64
N GLN A 306 -32.45 -24.92 -3.96
CA GLN A 306 -33.01 -25.81 -2.93
C GLN A 306 -33.52 -27.13 -3.54
N ILE A 307 -34.21 -27.07 -4.69
CA ILE A 307 -34.62 -28.27 -5.42
C ILE A 307 -33.40 -29.09 -5.82
N SER A 308 -32.38 -28.44 -6.38
CA SER A 308 -31.14 -29.12 -6.77
C SER A 308 -30.45 -29.75 -5.56
N GLY A 309 -30.38 -29.05 -4.42
CA GLY A 309 -29.78 -29.56 -3.19
C GLY A 309 -30.54 -30.77 -2.62
N LEU A 310 -31.87 -30.73 -2.65
CA LEU A 310 -32.71 -31.86 -2.24
C LEU A 310 -32.51 -33.08 -3.14
N CYS A 311 -32.49 -32.87 -4.47
CA CYS A 311 -32.23 -33.94 -5.44
C CYS A 311 -30.83 -34.54 -5.24
N GLN A 312 -29.82 -33.72 -4.98
CA GLN A 312 -28.47 -34.19 -4.69
C GLN A 312 -28.42 -35.02 -3.41
N ALA A 313 -29.04 -34.53 -2.32
CA ALA A 313 -29.11 -35.27 -1.07
C ALA A 313 -29.85 -36.61 -1.22
N LEU A 314 -30.92 -36.65 -2.04
CA LEU A 314 -31.62 -37.89 -2.34
C LEU A 314 -30.72 -38.88 -3.11
N ASN A 315 -29.97 -38.41 -4.09
CA ASN A 315 -28.99 -39.23 -4.82
C ASN A 315 -27.91 -39.77 -3.88
N ASP A 316 -27.36 -38.93 -3.01
CA ASP A 316 -26.34 -39.34 -2.04
C ASP A 316 -26.88 -40.42 -1.07
N ILE A 317 -28.15 -40.33 -0.67
CA ILE A 317 -28.82 -41.36 0.14
C ILE A 317 -29.00 -42.66 -0.66
N LEU A 318 -29.43 -42.58 -1.93
CA LEU A 318 -29.59 -43.74 -2.80
C LEU A 318 -28.25 -44.46 -3.02
N ASP A 319 -27.18 -43.72 -3.26
CA ASP A 319 -25.82 -44.25 -3.38
C ASP A 319 -25.35 -44.89 -2.05
N SER A 320 -25.69 -44.27 -0.91
CA SER A 320 -25.40 -44.84 0.42
C SER A 320 -26.19 -46.13 0.69
N MET A 321 -27.42 -46.24 0.21
CA MET A 321 -28.23 -47.45 0.32
C MET A 321 -27.70 -48.57 -0.57
N SER A 322 -27.35 -48.25 -1.82
CA SER A 322 -26.76 -49.18 -2.79
C SER A 322 -25.43 -49.75 -2.28
N SER A 323 -24.54 -48.90 -1.78
CA SER A 323 -23.25 -49.32 -1.20
C SER A 323 -23.40 -50.19 0.05
N LYS A 324 -24.53 -50.08 0.78
CA LYS A 324 -24.86 -50.93 1.93
C LYS A 324 -25.70 -52.17 1.57
N GLY A 325 -25.96 -52.43 0.29
CA GLY A 325 -26.68 -53.61 -0.20
C GLY A 325 -28.18 -53.59 0.13
N ILE A 326 -28.75 -52.43 0.44
CA ILE A 326 -30.19 -52.28 0.68
C ILE A 326 -30.88 -52.18 -0.69
N ALA A 327 -31.89 -53.01 -0.93
CA ALA A 327 -32.64 -53.00 -2.17
C ALA A 327 -33.38 -51.65 -2.33
N ILE A 328 -33.07 -50.93 -3.41
CA ILE A 328 -33.73 -49.68 -3.77
C ILE A 328 -35.07 -50.04 -4.44
N PRO A 329 -36.22 -49.60 -3.91
CA PRO A 329 -37.50 -49.76 -4.59
C PRO A 329 -37.49 -48.87 -5.84
N VAL A 330 -37.63 -49.51 -7.01
CA VAL A 330 -37.74 -48.83 -8.33
C VAL A 330 -39.14 -48.27 -8.52
#